data_AF-A0A059X8M8-F1
#
_entry.id   AF-A0A059X8M8-F1
#
_cell.length_a   1.000
_cell.length_b   1.000
_cell.length_c   1.000
_cell.angle_alpha   90.00
_cell.angle_beta   90.00
_cell.angle_gamma   90.00
#
_symmetry.space_group_name_H-M   'P 1'
#
loop_
_entity.id
_entity.type
_entity.pdbx_description
1 polymer ?
#
loop_
_entity_poly.entity_id
_entity_poly.type
_entity_poly.pdbx_seq_one_letter_code
_entity_poly.pdbx_strand_id
1 'polypeptide(L)'
;MKFQFDKGGKRVWLAIVGTGTLILLVAFAMAQQGSRLGAEDAPLALSASIATHLDSGSAPQSSIPSGASDTQLFAMITDSSQKVLAASTSSGSAGLTPPTGSFIYAKNYGIDKFTWQPDSHNRYATIIVYKKPYYIVTGQSLTEPERRIALYGSFMLLAWLVMLIWTTLVLTWNRK
;
A
#
# COMPACT_ATOMS: atom_id res chain seq x y z
N MET A 1 -25.15 -8.41 -41.00
CA MET A 1 -24.14 -7.37 -41.29
C MET A 1 -22.77 -7.94 -40.88
N LYS A 2 -21.89 -8.25 -41.84
CA LYS A 2 -20.61 -8.94 -41.58
C LYS A 2 -19.52 -7.88 -41.40
N PHE A 3 -19.02 -7.68 -40.18
CA PHE A 3 -17.86 -6.85 -39.91
C PHE A 3 -16.61 -7.57 -40.43
N GLN A 4 -16.04 -7.13 -41.56
CA GLN A 4 -14.80 -7.69 -42.10
C GLN A 4 -13.69 -6.64 -42.12
N PHE A 5 -12.54 -7.00 -41.56
CA PHE A 5 -11.33 -6.20 -41.65
C PHE A 5 -10.46 -6.67 -42.84
N ASP A 6 -9.99 -5.74 -43.69
CA ASP A 6 -8.88 -6.04 -44.61
C ASP A 6 -7.54 -6.16 -43.85
N LYS A 7 -6.48 -6.62 -44.52
CA LYS A 7 -5.15 -6.82 -43.91
C LYS A 7 -4.54 -5.52 -43.33
N GLY A 8 -4.81 -4.35 -43.92
CA GLY A 8 -4.29 -3.06 -43.43
C GLY A 8 -5.00 -2.57 -42.17
N GLY A 9 -6.33 -2.67 -42.15
CA GLY A 9 -7.17 -2.30 -41.01
C GLY A 9 -6.93 -3.17 -39.78
N LYS A 10 -6.60 -4.46 -39.96
CA LYS A 10 -6.21 -5.34 -38.83
C LYS A 10 -4.94 -4.87 -38.14
N ARG A 11 -3.93 -4.44 -38.91
CA ARG A 11 -2.65 -3.95 -38.37
C ARG A 11 -2.83 -2.66 -37.59
N VAL A 12 -3.60 -1.72 -38.15
CA VAL A 12 -3.91 -0.44 -37.49
C VAL A 12 -4.72 -0.67 -36.21
N TRP A 13 -5.75 -1.53 -36.27
CA TRP A 13 -6.54 -1.88 -35.07
C TRP A 13 -5.65 -2.48 -33.97
N LEU A 14 -4.79 -3.45 -34.30
CA LEU A 14 -3.87 -4.06 -33.34
C LEU A 14 -2.89 -3.02 -32.75
N ALA A 15 -2.36 -2.10 -33.57
CA ALA A 15 -1.48 -1.05 -33.09
C ALA A 15 -2.18 -0.13 -32.09
N ILE A 16 -3.41 0.29 -32.38
CA ILE A 16 -4.20 1.15 -31.48
C ILE A 16 -4.54 0.42 -30.18
N VAL A 17 -5.09 -0.80 -30.28
CA VAL A 17 -5.50 -1.58 -29.10
C VAL A 17 -4.30 -1.96 -28.25
N GLY A 18 -3.19 -2.37 -28.87
CA GLY A 18 -1.95 -2.69 -28.17
C GLY A 18 -1.40 -1.48 -27.41
N THR A 19 -1.30 -0.33 -28.09
CA THR A 19 -0.80 0.91 -27.47
C THR A 19 -1.71 1.36 -26.33
N GLY A 20 -3.03 1.38 -26.54
CA GLY A 20 -3.99 1.76 -25.50
C GLY A 20 -3.97 0.82 -24.30
N THR A 21 -3.81 -0.48 -24.53
CA THR A 21 -3.65 -1.47 -23.44
C THR A 21 -2.38 -1.21 -22.64
N LEU A 22 -1.25 -0.93 -23.29
CA LEU A 22 0.00 -0.61 -22.60
C LEU A 22 -0.12 0.66 -21.75
N ILE A 23 -0.75 1.71 -22.29
CA ILE A 23 -0.97 2.97 -21.57
C ILE A 23 -1.84 2.73 -20.32
N LEU A 24 -2.95 2.00 -20.45
CA LEU A 24 -3.83 1.69 -19.34
C LEU A 24 -3.12 0.84 -18.27
N LEU A 25 -2.31 -0.14 -18.68
CA LEU A 25 -1.54 -0.98 -17.78
C LEU A 25 -0.52 -0.17 -16.97
N VAL A 26 0.22 0.73 -17.63
CA VAL A 26 1.17 1.63 -16.96
C VAL A 26 0.45 2.56 -15.98
N ALA A 27 -0.68 3.14 -16.38
CA ALA A 27 -1.47 4.00 -15.50
C ALA A 27 -1.97 3.26 -14.26
N PHE A 28 -2.43 2.02 -14.41
CA PHE A 28 -2.84 1.19 -13.28
C PHE A 28 -1.67 0.79 -12.38
N ALA A 29 -0.52 0.43 -12.96
CA ALA A 29 0.68 0.13 -12.20
C ALA A 29 1.14 1.33 -11.36
N MET A 30 1.10 2.54 -11.93
CA MET A 30 1.39 3.78 -11.20
C MET A 30 0.40 4.02 -10.05
N ALA A 31 -0.91 3.83 -10.29
CA ALA A 31 -1.92 3.99 -9.25
C ALA A 31 -1.75 2.97 -8.11
N GLN A 32 -1.40 1.72 -8.45
CA GLN A 32 -1.13 0.66 -7.49
C GLN A 32 0.14 0.95 -6.66
N GLN A 33 1.24 1.34 -7.31
CA GLN A 33 2.48 1.68 -6.63
C GLN A 33 2.33 2.93 -5.76
N GLY A 34 1.69 3.99 -6.26
CA GLY A 34 1.46 5.22 -5.50
C GLY A 34 0.59 4.98 -4.25
N SER A 35 -0.43 4.13 -4.36
CA SER A 35 -1.26 3.75 -3.21
C SER A 35 -0.48 2.95 -2.17
N ARG A 36 0.47 2.10 -2.59
CA ARG A 36 1.35 1.34 -1.70
C ARG A 36 2.35 2.25 -0.98
N LEU A 37 3.04 3.13 -1.71
CA LEU A 37 3.99 4.08 -1.13
C LEU A 37 3.29 5.01 -0.12
N GLY A 38 2.11 5.53 -0.47
CA GLY A 38 1.36 6.38 0.44
C GLY A 38 0.90 5.69 1.73
N ALA A 39 0.77 4.36 1.73
CA ALA A 39 0.47 3.59 2.94
C ALA A 39 1.72 3.33 3.83
N GLU A 40 2.92 3.54 3.30
CA GLU A 40 4.18 3.42 4.06
C GLU A 40 4.65 4.76 4.65
N ASP A 41 4.28 5.89 4.04
CA ASP A 41 4.76 7.21 4.41
C ASP A 41 4.37 7.61 5.84
N ALA A 42 3.11 7.40 6.24
CA ALA A 42 2.65 7.80 7.57
C ALA A 42 3.27 6.95 8.69
N PRO A 43 3.33 5.60 8.61
CA PRO A 43 4.07 4.78 9.57
C PRO A 43 5.56 5.16 9.66
N LEU A 44 6.20 5.48 8.54
CA LEU A 44 7.61 5.86 8.51
C LEU A 44 7.82 7.18 9.24
N ALA A 45 7.04 8.21 8.90
CA ALA A 45 7.11 9.52 9.56
C ALA A 45 6.82 9.42 11.06
N LEU A 46 5.82 8.62 11.44
CA LEU A 46 5.48 8.37 12.84
C LEU A 46 6.62 7.68 13.59
N SER A 47 7.26 6.66 12.99
CA SER A 47 8.38 5.96 13.61
C SER A 47 9.60 6.87 13.80
N ALA A 48 9.87 7.76 12.83
CA ALA A 48 10.94 8.74 12.92
C ALA A 48 10.68 9.75 14.04
N SER A 49 9.44 10.26 14.15
CA SER A 49 9.04 11.16 15.23
C SER A 49 9.22 10.51 16.61
N ILE A 50 8.72 9.28 16.80
CA ILE A 50 8.90 8.52 18.04
C ILE A 50 10.39 8.32 18.35
N ALA A 51 11.20 7.97 17.34
CA ALA A 51 12.64 7.81 17.52
C ALA A 51 13.31 9.10 18.00
N THR A 52 12.97 10.25 17.43
CA THR A 52 13.48 11.55 17.86
C THR A 52 13.07 11.86 19.31
N HIS A 53 11.83 11.56 19.70
CA HIS A 53 11.39 11.74 21.09
C HIS A 53 12.16 10.83 22.06
N LEU A 54 12.36 9.55 21.71
CA LEU A 54 13.17 8.63 22.53
C LEU A 54 14.64 9.07 22.62
N ASP A 55 15.23 9.52 21.50
CA ASP A 55 16.61 10.03 21.45
C ASP A 55 16.78 11.30 22.31
N SER A 56 15.71 12.09 22.51
CA SER A 56 15.68 13.24 23.43
C SER A 56 15.53 12.89 24.91
N GLY A 57 15.40 11.60 25.25
CA GLY A 57 15.21 11.13 26.62
C GLY A 57 13.75 11.12 27.10
N SER A 58 12.78 11.28 26.17
CA SER A 58 11.36 11.18 26.51
C SER A 58 11.00 9.75 26.94
N ALA A 59 10.04 9.61 27.85
CA ALA A 59 9.52 8.30 28.22
C ALA A 59 8.80 7.65 27.03
N PRO A 60 8.80 6.30 26.90
CA PRO A 60 8.10 5.61 25.83
C PRO A 60 6.63 6.02 25.69
N GLN A 61 5.91 6.17 26.81
CA GLN A 61 4.49 6.52 26.82
C GLN A 61 4.23 7.94 26.31
N SER A 62 5.12 8.88 26.57
CA SER A 62 5.00 10.27 26.11
C SER A 62 5.53 10.48 24.69
N SER A 63 6.17 9.47 24.10
CA SER A 63 6.79 9.56 22.77
C SER A 63 5.82 9.23 21.64
N ILE A 64 4.65 8.65 21.95
CA ILE A 64 3.61 8.33 20.96
C ILE A 64 2.68 9.55 20.81
N PRO A 65 2.60 10.16 19.61
CA PRO A 65 1.68 11.27 19.36
C PRO A 65 0.21 10.85 19.48
N SER A 66 -0.65 11.78 19.93
CA SER A 66 -2.10 11.58 20.08
C SER A 66 -2.85 11.36 18.77
N GLY A 67 -2.22 11.60 17.60
CA GLY A 67 -2.81 11.35 16.28
C GLY A 67 -2.80 9.88 15.84
N ALA A 68 -2.14 9.00 16.59
CA ALA A 68 -2.20 7.56 16.32
C ALA A 68 -3.53 6.97 16.84
N SER A 69 -4.17 6.12 16.03
CA SER A 69 -5.48 5.53 16.29
C SER A 69 -5.50 4.05 15.91
N ASP A 70 -6.19 3.23 16.71
CA ASP A 70 -6.22 1.76 16.67
C ASP A 70 -6.48 1.16 15.29
N THR A 71 -7.27 1.82 14.45
CA THR A 71 -7.80 1.23 13.21
C THR A 71 -7.14 1.70 11.93
N GLN A 72 -6.46 2.86 11.95
CA GLN A 72 -5.91 3.45 10.73
C GLN A 72 -4.38 3.60 10.75
N LEU A 73 -3.82 4.13 11.83
CA LEU A 73 -2.39 4.37 11.99
C LEU A 73 -2.03 4.12 13.44
N PHE A 74 -1.36 3.01 13.72
CA PHE A 74 -0.98 2.64 15.08
C PHE A 74 0.53 2.77 15.29
N ALA A 75 0.89 2.93 16.56
CA ALA A 75 2.27 2.85 17.02
C ALA A 75 2.35 2.04 18.31
N MET A 76 3.45 1.31 18.48
CA MET A 76 3.83 0.71 19.75
C MET A 76 5.34 0.74 19.93
N ILE A 77 5.78 0.81 21.17
CA ILE A 77 7.18 0.77 21.57
C ILE A 77 7.35 -0.47 22.43
N THR A 78 8.35 -1.29 22.09
CA THR A 78 8.67 -2.51 22.83
C THR A 78 10.09 -2.46 23.37
N ASP A 79 10.36 -3.21 24.43
CA ASP A 79 11.72 -3.43 24.92
C ASP A 79 12.49 -4.46 24.09
N SER A 80 13.73 -4.75 24.48
CA SER A 80 14.57 -5.75 23.84
C SER A 80 14.00 -7.18 23.87
N SER A 81 13.08 -7.45 24.80
CA SER A 81 12.37 -8.72 24.98
C SER A 81 11.04 -8.74 24.23
N GLN A 82 10.78 -7.74 23.37
CA GLN A 82 9.54 -7.57 22.59
C GLN A 82 8.30 -7.33 23.46
N LYS A 83 8.47 -6.98 24.74
CA LYS A 83 7.37 -6.61 25.62
C LYS A 83 6.95 -5.17 25.31
N VAL A 84 5.65 -4.96 25.12
CA VAL A 84 5.09 -3.63 24.86
C VAL A 84 5.24 -2.74 26.09
N LEU A 85 5.88 -1.58 25.90
CA LEU A 85 6.07 -0.53 26.90
C LEU A 85 5.04 0.60 26.74
N ALA A 86 4.68 0.91 25.49
CA ALA A 86 3.68 1.90 25.14
C ALA A 86 2.99 1.50 23.83
N ALA A 87 1.72 1.84 23.68
CA ALA A 87 0.97 1.65 22.45
C ALA A 87 -0.03 2.81 22.30
N SER A 88 -0.34 3.18 21.06
CA SER A 88 -1.41 4.12 20.75
C SER A 88 -2.79 3.53 20.97
N THR A 89 -2.89 2.20 21.17
CA THR A 89 -4.16 1.49 21.18
C THR A 89 -4.80 1.32 22.55
N SER A 90 -6.12 1.54 22.61
CA SER A 90 -6.93 1.38 23.82
C SER A 90 -7.00 -0.07 24.30
N SER A 91 -6.96 -1.00 23.35
CA SER A 91 -6.78 -2.44 23.55
C SER A 91 -5.29 -2.75 23.67
N GLY A 92 -4.67 -2.24 24.74
CA GLY A 92 -3.22 -2.27 24.92
C GLY A 92 -2.62 -3.63 24.57
N SER A 93 -1.77 -3.68 23.53
CA SER A 93 -0.93 -4.84 23.18
C SER A 93 -1.62 -6.20 23.03
N ALA A 94 -2.95 -6.28 23.05
CA ALA A 94 -3.67 -7.52 23.25
C ALA A 94 -3.69 -8.34 21.96
N GLY A 95 -2.62 -9.09 21.73
CA GLY A 95 -2.60 -10.27 20.87
C GLY A 95 -1.86 -10.13 19.54
N LEU A 96 -1.46 -8.92 19.15
CA LEU A 96 -0.86 -8.68 17.84
C LEU A 96 0.54 -8.07 18.02
N THR A 97 1.52 -8.91 18.31
CA THR A 97 2.93 -8.55 18.14
C THR A 97 3.36 -9.07 16.78
N PRO A 98 4.09 -8.29 15.95
CA PRO A 98 4.58 -8.80 14.69
C PRO A 98 5.46 -10.04 14.87
N PRO A 99 5.69 -10.82 13.80
CA PRO A 99 6.55 -11.99 13.87
C PRO A 99 7.94 -11.66 14.42
N THR A 100 8.46 -12.50 15.32
CA THR A 100 9.79 -12.35 15.95
C THR A 100 10.91 -12.17 14.91
N GLY A 101 10.78 -12.79 13.73
CA GLY A 101 11.74 -12.64 12.62
C GLY A 101 11.95 -11.18 12.18
N SER A 102 10.89 -10.38 12.18
CA SER A 102 10.95 -8.96 11.81
C SER A 102 11.71 -8.12 12.84
N PHE A 103 11.57 -8.44 14.13
CA PHE A 103 12.37 -7.81 15.20
C PHE A 103 13.86 -8.16 15.06
N ILE A 104 14.17 -9.43 14.78
CA ILE A 104 15.56 -9.88 14.55
C ILE A 104 16.16 -9.15 13.34
N TYR A 105 15.41 -9.05 12.24
CA TYR A 105 15.86 -8.33 11.05
C TYR A 105 16.11 -6.85 11.36
N ALA A 106 15.14 -6.16 11.97
CA ALA A 106 15.28 -4.76 12.34
C ALA A 106 16.45 -4.52 13.31
N LYS A 107 16.74 -5.46 14.22
CA LYS A 107 17.91 -5.37 15.11
C LYS A 107 19.23 -5.38 14.33
N ASN A 108 19.32 -6.19 13.27
CA ASN A 108 20.54 -6.36 12.47
C ASN A 108 20.71 -5.28 11.39
N TYR A 109 19.61 -4.77 10.83
CA TYR A 109 19.62 -3.84 9.68
C TYR A 109 19.06 -2.44 10.00
N GLY A 110 18.60 -2.20 11.22
CA GLY A 110 18.04 -0.93 11.71
C GLY A 110 16.54 -0.74 11.41
N ILE A 111 16.04 -1.28 10.30
CA ILE A 111 14.64 -1.17 9.89
C ILE A 111 14.15 -2.44 9.19
N ASP A 112 12.89 -2.81 9.43
CA ASP A 112 12.15 -3.80 8.65
C ASP A 112 10.83 -3.20 8.16
N LYS A 113 10.44 -3.52 6.92
CA LYS A 113 9.18 -3.06 6.29
C LYS A 113 8.48 -4.27 5.69
N PHE A 114 7.24 -4.52 6.11
CA PHE A 114 6.50 -5.69 5.65
C PHE A 114 4.99 -5.46 5.71
N THR A 115 4.25 -6.28 4.98
CA THR A 115 2.80 -6.37 5.16
C THR A 115 2.51 -7.38 6.25
N TRP A 116 1.73 -6.98 7.24
CA TRP A 116 1.34 -7.84 8.34
C TRP A 116 -0.17 -8.00 8.37
N GLN A 117 -0.60 -9.25 8.48
CA GLN A 117 -2.01 -9.64 8.50
C GLN A 117 -2.29 -10.41 9.78
N PRO A 118 -2.60 -9.72 10.89
CA PRO A 118 -2.87 -10.36 12.17
C PRO A 118 -4.14 -11.24 12.17
N ASP A 119 -5.13 -10.88 11.38
CA ASP A 119 -6.37 -11.64 11.21
C ASP A 119 -6.87 -11.57 9.75
N SER A 120 -7.95 -12.28 9.45
CA SER A 120 -8.45 -12.37 8.08
C SER A 120 -8.94 -11.04 7.48
N HIS A 121 -9.24 -10.04 8.30
CA HIS A 121 -9.87 -8.79 7.88
C HIS A 121 -8.92 -7.59 7.96
N ASN A 122 -7.89 -7.66 8.78
CA ASN A 122 -6.98 -6.56 9.03
C ASN A 122 -5.60 -6.82 8.39
N ARG A 123 -5.21 -5.95 7.46
CA ARG A 123 -3.89 -5.93 6.83
C ARG A 123 -3.25 -4.58 7.02
N TYR A 124 -1.98 -4.58 7.41
CA TYR A 124 -1.24 -3.37 7.73
C TYR A 124 0.07 -3.33 6.94
N ALA A 125 0.42 -2.14 6.44
CA ALA A 125 1.80 -1.82 6.10
C ALA A 125 2.51 -1.52 7.42
N THR A 126 3.42 -2.39 7.84
CA THR A 126 4.08 -2.34 9.14
C THR A 126 5.56 -2.04 8.97
N ILE A 127 6.08 -1.19 9.85
CA ILE A 127 7.48 -0.82 9.92
C ILE A 127 7.97 -1.08 11.34
N ILE A 128 9.12 -1.73 11.47
CA ILE A 128 9.84 -1.86 12.73
C ILE A 128 11.16 -1.12 12.60
N VAL A 129 11.39 -0.16 13.50
CA VAL A 129 12.67 0.55 13.62
C VAL A 129 13.34 0.15 14.93
N TYR A 130 14.59 -0.30 14.86
CA TYR A 130 15.38 -0.60 16.05
C TYR A 130 16.15 0.64 16.52
N LYS A 131 15.91 1.02 17.79
CA LYS A 131 16.57 2.13 18.47
C LYS A 131 16.90 1.71 19.88
N LYS A 132 18.10 1.19 20.08
CA LYS A 132 18.54 0.60 21.36
C LYS A 132 18.14 1.47 22.57
N PRO A 133 17.47 0.92 23.60
CA PRO A 133 17.10 -0.50 23.80
C PRO A 133 15.73 -0.90 23.21
N TYR A 134 15.07 -0.03 22.46
CA TYR A 134 13.68 -0.15 22.03
C TYR A 134 13.51 -0.65 20.59
N TYR A 135 12.34 -1.21 20.32
CA TYR A 135 11.80 -1.29 18.96
C TYR A 135 10.56 -0.43 18.86
N ILE A 136 10.50 0.35 17.79
CA ILE A 136 9.37 1.19 17.44
C ILE A 136 8.64 0.46 16.32
N VAL A 137 7.41 0.06 16.56
CA VAL A 137 6.56 -0.57 15.54
C VAL A 137 5.45 0.39 15.19
N THR A 138 5.35 0.73 13.92
CA THR A 138 4.25 1.54 13.40
C THR A 138 3.56 0.79 12.28
N GLY A 139 2.29 1.05 12.08
CA GLY A 139 1.60 0.46 10.94
C GLY A 139 0.36 1.23 10.52
N GLN A 140 0.03 1.12 9.24
CA GLN A 140 -1.14 1.74 8.64
C GLN A 140 -2.02 0.70 7.97
N SER A 141 -3.33 0.83 8.16
CA SER A 141 -4.31 -0.06 7.53
C SER A 141 -4.26 0.05 6.01
N LEU A 142 -4.22 -1.10 5.34
CA LEU A 142 -4.24 -1.21 3.89
C LEU A 142 -5.65 -1.19 3.29
N THR A 143 -6.71 -1.19 4.12
CA THR A 143 -8.10 -1.27 3.66
C THR A 143 -8.47 -0.16 2.68
N GLU A 144 -8.12 1.09 3.00
CA GLU A 144 -8.42 2.24 2.13
C GLU A 144 -7.59 2.24 0.83
N PRO A 145 -6.25 2.05 0.86
CA PRO A 145 -5.45 1.84 -0.35
C PRO A 145 -5.98 0.70 -1.25
N GLU A 146 -6.33 -0.45 -0.67
CA GLU A 146 -6.85 -1.60 -1.41
C GLU A 146 -8.21 -1.30 -2.08
N ARG A 147 -9.10 -0.61 -1.36
CA ARG A 147 -10.38 -0.15 -1.91
C ARG A 147 -10.19 0.79 -3.10
N ARG A 148 -9.22 1.72 -3.02
CA ARG A 148 -8.88 2.63 -4.13
C ARG A 148 -8.35 1.87 -5.34
N ILE A 149 -7.43 0.94 -5.13
CA ILE A 149 -6.88 0.09 -6.20
C ILE A 149 -8.00 -0.70 -6.91
N ALA A 150 -8.95 -1.28 -6.14
CA ALA A 150 -10.08 -2.00 -6.72
C ALA A 150 -11.00 -1.09 -7.56
N LEU A 151 -11.25 0.14 -7.09
CA LEU A 151 -12.01 1.14 -7.84
C LEU A 151 -11.30 1.56 -9.14
N TYR A 152 -10.00 1.83 -9.07
CA TYR A 152 -9.20 2.16 -10.25
C TYR A 152 -9.15 1.01 -11.26
N GLY A 153 -9.08 -0.24 -10.79
CA GLY A 153 -9.17 -1.43 -11.63
C GLY A 153 -10.49 -1.51 -12.38
N SER A 154 -11.61 -1.22 -11.70
CA SER A 154 -12.94 -1.17 -12.33
C SER A 154 -13.02 -0.10 -13.43
N PHE A 155 -12.51 1.11 -13.17
CA PHE A 155 -12.48 2.17 -14.18
C PHE A 155 -11.56 1.85 -15.35
N MET A 156 -10.39 1.24 -15.10
CA MET A 156 -9.49 0.80 -16.16
C MET A 156 -10.17 -0.24 -17.07
N LEU A 157 -10.84 -1.23 -16.48
CA LEU A 157 -11.55 -2.25 -17.24
C LEU A 157 -12.65 -1.64 -18.12
N LEU A 158 -13.44 -0.71 -17.55
CA LEU A 158 -14.47 0.01 -18.30
C LEU A 158 -13.87 0.83 -19.45
N ALA A 159 -12.80 1.59 -19.19
CA ALA A 159 -12.11 2.40 -20.20
C ALA A 159 -11.55 1.52 -21.33
N TRP A 160 -10.97 0.36 -20.98
CA TRP A 160 -10.46 -0.60 -21.95
C TRP A 160 -11.57 -1.15 -22.84
N LEU A 161 -12.71 -1.55 -22.27
CA LEU A 161 -13.87 -2.04 -23.03
C LEU A 161 -14.44 -0.96 -23.96
N VAL A 162 -14.59 0.27 -23.47
CA VAL A 162 -15.06 1.41 -24.28
C VAL A 162 -14.09 1.67 -25.44
N MET A 163 -12.78 1.64 -25.18
CA MET A 163 -11.76 1.78 -26.22
C MET A 163 -11.88 0.70 -27.29
N LEU A 164 -12.03 -0.58 -26.90
CA LEU A 164 -12.20 -1.68 -27.86
C LEU A 164 -13.45 -1.51 -28.73
N ILE A 165 -14.58 -1.15 -28.13
CA ILE A 165 -15.84 -0.94 -28.84
C ILE A 165 -15.70 0.25 -29.79
N TRP A 166 -15.20 1.38 -29.30
CA TRP A 166 -15.06 2.61 -30.07
C TRP A 166 -14.14 2.42 -31.28
N THR A 167 -12.96 1.86 -31.08
CA THR A 167 -11.97 1.64 -32.16
C THR A 167 -12.51 0.67 -33.22
N THR A 168 -13.25 -0.35 -32.80
CA THR A 168 -13.93 -1.29 -33.70
C THR A 168 -15.04 -0.59 -34.51
N LEU A 169 -15.87 0.24 -33.87
CA LEU A 169 -16.91 1.00 -34.55
C LEU A 169 -16.34 1.98 -35.57
N VAL A 170 -15.34 2.78 -35.18
CA VAL A 170 -14.72 3.78 -36.07
C VAL A 170 -14.12 3.13 -37.32
N LEU A 171 -13.36 2.04 -37.16
CA LEU A 171 -12.69 1.37 -38.28
C LEU A 171 -13.64 0.59 -39.19
N THR A 172 -14.85 0.29 -38.71
CA THR A 172 -15.88 -0.40 -39.50
C THR A 172 -16.89 0.57 -40.12
N TRP A 173 -17.10 1.75 -39.52
CA TRP A 173 -17.95 2.82 -40.03
C TRP A 173 -17.34 3.53 -41.25
N ASN A 174 -16.04 3.81 -41.22
CA ASN A 174 -15.31 4.48 -42.32
C ASN A 174 -15.15 3.64 -43.61
N ARG A 175 -15.83 2.49 -43.71
CA ARG A 175 -15.72 1.52 -44.81
C ARG A 175 -17.02 1.31 -45.60
N LYS A 176 -17.94 2.28 -45.54
CA LYS A 176 -19.04 2.43 -46.51
C LYS A 176 -18.66 3.46 -47.55
#